data_AF-A0A953MND1-F1
#
_entry.id   AF-A0A953MND1-F1
#
_cell.length_a   1.000
_cell.length_b   1.000
_cell.length_c   1.000
_cell.angle_alpha   90.00
_cell.angle_beta   90.00
_cell.angle_gamma   90.00
#
_symmetry.space_group_name_H-M   'P 1'
#
loop_
_entity.id
_entity.type
_entity.pdbx_description
1 polymer ?
#
loop_
_entity_poly.entity_id
_entity_poly.type
_entity_poly.pdbx_seq_one_letter_code
_entity_poly.pdbx_strand_id
1 'polypeptide(L)'
;MQNLFGTATDLFSIQQVFTAFFLASLISLFSYKFNFLTFSGAVSVFIMDDVIFMFGGWKWTTPMVTFFILSSLISKYNKVKNVGGGISEKNDKRDLTQVFANGGFAAILIVSNFFCSSELFYVAFVSSIAAACADTWGTEIGTFIKGKTVNILNFKKITPGISGGVSAAGTIGGICGAFTIAI
;
A
#
# COMPACT_ATOMS: atom_id res chain seq x y z
N MET A 1 -28.99 21.82 14.20
CA MET A 1 -27.71 22.54 14.35
C MET A 1 -27.30 22.55 15.82
N GLN A 2 -26.85 21.40 16.34
CA GLN A 2 -26.28 21.32 17.68
C GLN A 2 -24.76 21.24 17.54
N ASN A 3 -24.10 22.27 18.08
CA ASN A 3 -22.68 22.38 18.40
C ASN A 3 -21.68 22.11 17.26
N LEU A 4 -21.47 23.12 16.42
CA LEU A 4 -20.45 23.14 15.37
C LEU A 4 -19.01 23.38 15.86
N PHE A 5 -18.82 23.68 17.16
CA PHE A 5 -17.49 23.93 17.74
C PHE A 5 -17.43 23.39 19.17
N GLY A 6 -17.47 22.06 19.30
CA GLY A 6 -16.75 21.42 20.40
C GLY A 6 -15.28 21.80 20.27
N THR A 7 -14.61 22.03 21.39
CA THR A 7 -13.16 22.24 21.44
C THR A 7 -12.46 21.16 20.60
N ALA A 8 -11.32 21.45 19.95
CA ALA A 8 -10.64 20.48 19.06
C ALA A 8 -10.36 19.09 19.72
N THR A 9 -10.41 19.02 21.05
CA THR A 9 -10.39 17.82 21.89
C THR A 9 -11.63 16.91 21.76
N ASP A 10 -12.72 17.38 21.18
CA ASP A 10 -13.98 16.65 21.01
C ASP A 10 -14.04 15.86 19.69
N LEU A 11 -13.14 16.15 18.74
CA LEU A 11 -13.08 15.45 17.45
C LEU A 11 -12.21 14.19 17.50
N PHE A 12 -11.10 14.22 18.26
CA PHE A 12 -10.20 13.08 18.43
C PHE A 12 -9.75 12.98 19.88
N SER A 13 -9.80 11.77 20.45
CA SER A 13 -9.29 11.56 21.81
C SER A 13 -7.77 11.73 21.86
N ILE A 14 -7.25 12.27 22.97
CA ILE A 14 -5.80 12.40 23.19
C ILE A 14 -5.10 11.05 23.02
N GLN A 15 -5.70 9.97 23.54
CA GLN A 15 -5.19 8.62 23.38
C GLN A 15 -5.07 8.20 21.91
N GLN A 16 -6.06 8.54 21.08
CA GLN A 16 -6.04 8.20 19.64
C GLN A 16 -4.94 8.97 18.91
N VAL A 17 -4.76 10.26 19.18
CA VAL A 17 -3.69 11.08 18.59
C VAL A 17 -2.31 10.52 18.98
N PHE A 18 -2.09 10.21 20.27
CA PHE A 18 -0.84 9.60 20.71
C PHE A 18 -0.61 8.23 20.08
N THR A 19 -1.65 7.41 19.95
CA THR A 19 -1.55 6.07 19.34
C THR A 19 -1.21 6.17 17.86
N ALA A 20 -1.87 7.07 17.12
CA ALA A 20 -1.59 7.33 15.71
C ALA A 20 -0.12 7.74 15.50
N PHE A 21 0.31 8.78 16.21
CA PHE A 21 1.67 9.30 16.09
C PHE A 21 2.73 8.27 16.46
N PHE A 22 2.50 7.53 17.55
CA PHE A 22 3.44 6.49 18.02
C PHE A 22 3.57 5.35 17.02
N LEU A 23 2.44 4.82 16.52
CA LEU A 23 2.43 3.74 15.55
C LEU A 23 3.02 4.18 14.20
N ALA A 24 2.63 5.36 13.70
CA ALA A 24 3.16 5.92 12.47
C ALA A 24 4.68 6.14 12.56
N SER A 25 5.16 6.67 13.69
CA SER A 25 6.60 6.82 13.94
C SER A 25 7.32 5.47 13.93
N LEU A 26 6.75 4.49 14.62
CA LEU A 26 7.31 3.14 14.70
C LEU A 26 7.38 2.51 13.31
N ILE A 27 6.27 2.45 12.57
CA ILE A 27 6.22 1.86 11.22
C ILE A 27 7.18 2.59 10.28
N SER A 28 7.18 3.92 10.27
CA SER A 28 8.06 4.72 9.40
C SER A 28 9.55 4.49 9.70
N LEU A 29 9.96 4.58 10.97
CA LEU A 29 11.35 4.41 11.38
C LEU A 29 11.86 2.99 11.11
N PHE A 30 11.06 1.98 11.45
CA PHE A 30 11.42 0.59 11.17
C PHE A 30 11.53 0.36 9.66
N SER A 31 10.59 0.86 8.87
CA SER A 31 10.59 0.68 7.42
C SER A 31 11.76 1.37 6.72
N TYR A 32 12.14 2.56 7.19
CA TYR A 32 13.34 3.23 6.73
C TYR A 32 14.60 2.44 7.10
N LYS A 33 14.72 2.00 8.36
CA LYS A 33 15.86 1.21 8.85
C LYS A 33 16.02 -0.12 8.13
N PHE A 34 14.92 -0.78 7.77
CA PHE A 34 14.92 -2.03 7.02
C PHE A 34 15.06 -1.85 5.49
N ASN A 35 15.27 -0.63 5.02
CA ASN A 35 15.42 -0.28 3.60
C ASN A 35 14.18 -0.59 2.75
N PHE A 36 12.98 -0.53 3.32
CA PHE A 36 11.73 -0.60 2.55
C PHE A 36 11.39 0.74 1.90
N LEU A 37 11.76 1.85 2.54
CA LEU A 37 11.42 3.21 2.14
C LEU A 37 12.67 4.05 1.91
N THR A 38 12.58 5.01 0.99
CA THR A 38 13.49 6.16 0.96
C THR A 38 13.16 7.10 2.12
N PHE A 39 13.98 8.14 2.36
CA PHE A 39 13.64 9.14 3.36
C PHE A 39 12.31 9.84 3.05
N SER A 40 12.07 10.21 1.79
CA SER A 40 10.80 10.80 1.35
C SER A 40 9.63 9.83 1.48
N GLY A 41 9.86 8.53 1.22
CA GLY A 41 8.87 7.48 1.46
C GLY A 41 8.54 7.32 2.95
N ALA A 42 9.53 7.38 3.83
CA ALA A 42 9.35 7.28 5.28
C ALA A 42 8.50 8.44 5.83
N VAL A 43 8.80 9.67 5.41
CA VAL A 43 7.98 10.84 5.76
C VAL A 43 6.55 10.68 5.23
N SER A 44 6.38 10.16 4.01
CA SER A 44 5.07 9.95 3.41
C SER A 44 4.25 8.89 4.15
N VAL A 45 4.86 7.76 4.51
CA VAL A 45 4.21 6.70 5.31
C VAL A 45 3.86 7.21 6.70
N PHE A 46 4.74 7.99 7.35
CA PHE A 46 4.43 8.60 8.64
C PHE A 46 3.16 9.47 8.55
N ILE A 47 3.09 10.38 7.58
CA ILE A 47 1.94 11.27 7.41
C ILE A 47 0.68 10.45 7.08
N MET A 48 0.79 9.48 6.18
CA MET A 48 -0.36 8.68 5.76
C MET A 48 -0.88 7.79 6.89
N ASP A 49 -0.02 7.08 7.61
CA ASP A 49 -0.44 6.21 8.71
C ASP A 49 -1.09 7.02 9.84
N ASP A 50 -0.55 8.20 10.14
CA ASP A 50 -1.11 9.11 11.14
C ASP A 50 -2.52 9.57 10.74
N VAL A 51 -2.70 10.06 9.50
CA VAL A 51 -4.02 10.46 8.96
C VAL A 51 -4.99 9.28 8.95
N ILE A 52 -4.58 8.12 8.43
CA ILE A 52 -5.45 6.94 8.31
C ILE A 52 -5.91 6.49 9.70
N PHE A 53 -5.02 6.44 10.70
CA PHE A 53 -5.39 6.04 12.04
C PHE A 53 -6.21 7.10 12.79
N MET A 54 -5.88 8.38 12.64
CA MET A 54 -6.66 9.45 13.25
C MET A 54 -8.11 9.46 12.78
N PHE A 55 -8.36 9.33 11.47
CA PHE A 55 -9.71 9.42 10.94
C PHE A 55 -10.46 8.07 10.87
N GLY A 56 -9.75 6.95 10.76
CA GLY A 56 -10.36 5.62 10.60
C GLY A 56 -10.14 4.66 11.78
N GLY A 57 -9.07 4.83 12.55
CA GLY A 57 -8.67 3.87 13.58
C GLY A 57 -8.36 2.48 13.01
N TRP A 58 -8.41 1.45 13.87
CA TRP A 58 -7.98 0.09 13.54
C TRP A 58 -8.65 -0.52 12.30
N LYS A 59 -9.97 -0.30 12.12
CA LYS A 59 -10.74 -0.84 10.98
C LYS A 59 -10.12 -0.47 9.63
N TRP A 60 -9.53 0.74 9.53
CA TRP A 60 -8.98 1.27 8.28
C TRP A 60 -7.46 1.12 8.23
N THR A 61 -6.76 1.27 9.35
CA THR A 61 -5.29 1.11 9.37
C THR A 61 -4.86 -0.32 9.12
N THR A 62 -5.57 -1.33 9.61
CA THR A 62 -5.17 -2.74 9.47
C THR A 62 -4.93 -3.18 8.02
N PRO A 63 -5.87 -3.05 7.06
CA PRO A 63 -5.62 -3.46 5.68
C PRO A 63 -4.48 -2.66 5.02
N MET A 64 -4.33 -1.38 5.35
CA MET A 64 -3.26 -0.53 4.83
C MET A 64 -1.87 -1.02 5.30
N VAL A 65 -1.72 -1.26 6.60
CA VAL A 65 -0.47 -1.75 7.19
C VAL A 65 -0.17 -3.18 6.71
N THR A 66 -1.20 -4.04 6.60
CA THR A 66 -1.07 -5.40 6.03
C THR A 66 -0.52 -5.35 4.60
N PHE A 67 -1.13 -4.52 3.73
CA PHE A 67 -0.62 -4.31 2.38
C PHE A 67 0.83 -3.83 2.39
N PHE A 68 1.13 -2.81 3.20
CA PHE A 68 2.44 -2.19 3.23
C PHE A 68 3.53 -3.17 3.68
N ILE A 69 3.33 -3.87 4.80
CA ILE A 69 4.32 -4.79 5.37
C ILE A 69 4.53 -5.99 4.45
N LEU A 70 3.47 -6.70 4.08
CA LEU A 70 3.59 -7.94 3.30
C LEU A 70 4.19 -7.67 1.93
N SER A 71 3.74 -6.62 1.26
CA SER A 71 4.26 -6.27 -0.05
C SER A 71 5.71 -5.81 0.00
N SER A 72 6.13 -5.09 1.06
CA SER A 72 7.54 -4.70 1.25
C SER A 72 8.43 -5.91 1.52
N LEU A 73 7.94 -6.91 2.26
CA LEU A 73 8.66 -8.17 2.49
C LEU A 73 8.83 -8.96 1.19
N ILE A 74 7.77 -9.08 0.39
CA ILE A 74 7.83 -9.77 -0.91
C ILE A 74 8.82 -9.06 -1.84
N SER A 75 8.72 -7.74 -2.00
CA SER A 75 9.64 -6.96 -2.85
C SER A 75 11.10 -7.12 -2.40
N LYS A 76 11.36 -7.06 -1.09
CA LYS A 76 12.72 -7.24 -0.55
C LYS A 76 13.23 -8.67 -0.78
N TYR A 77 12.40 -9.68 -0.60
CA TYR A 77 12.77 -11.08 -0.84
C TYR A 77 13.08 -11.34 -2.31
N ASN A 78 12.21 -10.87 -3.20
CA ASN A 78 12.37 -11.00 -4.64
C ASN A 78 13.70 -10.36 -5.09
N LYS A 79 14.00 -9.15 -4.59
CA LYS A 79 15.25 -8.46 -4.84
C LYS A 79 16.48 -9.28 -4.46
N VAL A 80 16.54 -9.79 -3.23
CA VAL A 80 17.69 -10.57 -2.73
C VAL A 80 17.95 -11.81 -3.60
N LYS A 81 16.90 -12.41 -4.17
CA LYS A 81 17.00 -13.59 -5.02
C LYS A 81 17.27 -13.29 -6.49
N ASN A 82 16.99 -12.08 -6.96
CA ASN A 82 17.15 -11.67 -8.36
C ASN A 82 18.33 -10.74 -8.66
N VAL A 83 19.29 -10.63 -7.74
CA VAL A 83 20.55 -9.90 -7.93
C VAL A 83 21.31 -10.48 -9.14
N GLY A 84 21.19 -9.85 -10.31
CA GLY A 84 21.84 -10.26 -11.56
C GLY A 84 20.91 -10.39 -12.78
N GLY A 85 19.59 -10.34 -12.60
CA GLY A 85 18.63 -10.29 -13.71
C GLY A 85 18.40 -8.85 -14.15
N GLY A 86 19.08 -8.41 -15.21
CA GLY A 86 18.93 -7.06 -15.77
C GLY A 86 17.47 -6.70 -16.06
N ILE A 87 17.18 -5.40 -15.90
CA ILE A 87 15.87 -4.73 -16.03
C ILE A 87 15.04 -4.74 -14.73
N SER A 88 15.54 -4.08 -13.68
CA SER A 88 14.68 -3.51 -12.63
C SER A 88 14.73 -2.00 -12.76
N GLU A 89 13.87 -1.42 -13.61
CA GLU A 89 13.81 0.02 -13.84
C GLU A 89 13.12 0.79 -12.69
N LYS A 90 12.45 0.11 -11.75
CA LYS A 90 11.79 0.76 -10.61
C LYS A 90 12.71 0.83 -9.40
N ASN A 91 12.81 2.03 -8.83
CA ASN A 91 13.57 2.33 -7.61
C ASN A 91 13.31 1.28 -6.51
N ASP A 92 14.42 0.77 -5.97
CA ASP A 92 14.53 -0.33 -4.99
C ASP A 92 13.80 -0.12 -3.65
N LYS A 93 13.40 1.12 -3.38
CA LYS A 93 12.78 1.56 -2.14
C LYS A 93 11.56 2.38 -2.52
N ARG A 94 10.46 2.21 -1.80
CA ARG A 94 9.28 3.02 -2.07
C ARG A 94 9.56 4.46 -1.70
N ASP A 95 9.38 5.34 -2.67
CA ASP A 95 9.50 6.77 -2.50
C ASP A 95 8.12 7.41 -2.26
N LEU A 96 8.12 8.71 -2.06
CA LEU A 96 6.90 9.51 -1.89
C LEU A 96 5.87 9.21 -2.98
N THR A 97 6.31 9.18 -4.25
CA THR A 97 5.42 8.96 -5.39
C THR A 97 4.74 7.60 -5.31
N GLN A 98 5.47 6.53 -5.01
CA GLN A 98 4.88 5.19 -4.86
C GLN A 98 3.94 5.09 -3.65
N VAL A 99 4.29 5.72 -2.54
CA VAL A 99 3.46 5.71 -1.32
C VAL A 99 2.11 6.38 -1.57
N PHE A 100 2.11 7.59 -2.15
CA PHE A 100 0.88 8.30 -2.50
C PHE A 100 0.14 7.68 -3.68
N ALA A 101 0.81 7.07 -4.65
CA ALA A 101 0.15 6.37 -5.74
C ALA A 101 -0.69 5.19 -5.23
N ASN A 102 -0.17 4.44 -4.25
CA ASN A 102 -0.84 3.24 -3.75
C ASN A 102 -1.85 3.51 -2.63
N GLY A 103 -1.68 4.58 -1.83
CA GLY A 103 -2.58 4.85 -0.71
C GLY A 103 -3.11 6.27 -0.59
N GLY A 104 -2.76 7.19 -1.50
CA GLY A 104 -3.29 8.55 -1.48
C GLY A 104 -4.81 8.57 -1.68
N PHE A 105 -5.33 7.78 -2.64
CA PHE A 105 -6.77 7.65 -2.84
C PHE A 105 -7.47 7.05 -1.61
N ALA A 106 -6.84 6.06 -0.98
CA ALA A 106 -7.32 5.46 0.26
C ALA A 106 -7.44 6.50 1.40
N ALA A 107 -6.45 7.37 1.55
CA ALA A 107 -6.50 8.48 2.51
C ALA A 107 -7.63 9.47 2.22
N ILE A 108 -7.86 9.83 0.95
CA ILE A 108 -8.98 10.69 0.53
C ILE A 108 -10.32 10.07 0.93
N LEU A 109 -10.50 8.76 0.73
CA LEU A 109 -11.74 8.06 1.07
C LEU A 109 -12.03 8.06 2.57
N ILE A 110 -11.00 7.89 3.41
CA ILE A 110 -11.16 7.95 4.87
C ILE A 110 -11.59 9.35 5.31
N VAL A 111 -10.88 10.38 4.85
CA VAL A 111 -11.19 11.77 5.19
C VAL A 111 -12.61 12.12 4.71
N SER A 112 -13.00 11.66 3.53
CA SER A 112 -14.37 11.83 3.02
C SER A 112 -15.40 11.11 3.88
N ASN A 113 -15.10 9.88 4.34
CA ASN A 113 -15.99 9.14 5.23
C ASN A 113 -16.24 9.85 6.55
N PHE A 114 -15.23 10.56 7.09
CA PHE A 114 -15.40 11.33 8.33
C PHE A 114 -16.53 12.37 8.22
N PHE A 115 -16.70 12.99 7.05
CA PHE A 115 -17.75 13.99 6.82
C PHE A 115 -19.07 13.39 6.33
N CYS A 116 -19.01 12.34 5.51
CA CYS A 116 -20.19 11.79 4.84
C CYS A 116 -20.79 10.55 5.52
N SER A 117 -20.03 9.87 6.39
CA SER A 117 -20.45 8.70 7.19
C SER A 117 -21.19 7.61 6.39
N SER A 118 -20.52 7.08 5.36
CA SER A 118 -21.11 6.07 4.47
C SER A 118 -20.19 4.84 4.36
N GLU A 119 -20.75 3.65 4.58
CA GLU A 119 -20.02 2.39 4.45
C GLU A 119 -19.46 2.15 3.04
N LEU A 120 -19.99 2.84 2.01
CA LEU A 120 -19.44 2.80 0.66
C LEU A 120 -17.98 3.27 0.60
N PHE A 121 -17.58 4.22 1.44
CA PHE A 121 -16.18 4.66 1.51
C PHE A 121 -15.27 3.55 2.01
N TYR A 122 -15.72 2.72 2.95
CA TYR A 122 -14.92 1.61 3.44
C TYR A 122 -14.76 0.53 2.37
N VAL A 123 -15.84 0.20 1.65
CA VAL A 123 -15.78 -0.74 0.52
C VAL A 123 -14.83 -0.23 -0.58
N ALA A 124 -14.93 1.05 -0.94
CA ALA A 124 -14.04 1.67 -1.92
C ALA A 124 -12.58 1.69 -1.43
N PHE A 125 -12.36 1.91 -0.14
CA PHE A 125 -11.04 1.94 0.48
C PHE A 125 -10.37 0.56 0.44
N VAL A 126 -11.07 -0.49 0.91
CA VAL A 126 -10.57 -1.86 0.86
C VAL A 126 -10.32 -2.29 -0.59
N SER A 127 -11.22 -1.92 -1.51
CA SER A 127 -11.06 -2.20 -2.95
C SER A 127 -9.82 -1.54 -3.54
N SER A 128 -9.56 -0.27 -3.18
CA SER A 128 -8.37 0.47 -3.61
C SER A 128 -7.08 -0.21 -3.12
N ILE A 129 -7.04 -0.61 -1.86
CA ILE A 129 -5.85 -1.26 -1.28
C ILE A 129 -5.70 -2.67 -1.85
N ALA A 130 -6.79 -3.41 -2.06
CA ALA A 130 -6.76 -4.73 -2.68
C ALA A 130 -6.21 -4.66 -4.11
N ALA A 131 -6.60 -3.65 -4.89
CA ALA A 131 -6.06 -3.41 -6.23
C ALA A 131 -4.56 -3.08 -6.20
N ALA A 132 -4.12 -2.21 -5.29
CA ALA A 132 -2.69 -1.89 -5.11
C ALA A 132 -1.87 -3.11 -4.65
N CYS A 133 -2.45 -3.95 -3.79
CA CYS A 133 -1.85 -5.20 -3.33
C CYS A 133 -1.72 -6.20 -4.49
N ALA A 134 -2.76 -6.34 -5.31
CA ALA A 134 -2.75 -7.19 -6.50
C ALA A 134 -1.67 -6.77 -7.52
N ASP A 135 -1.56 -5.47 -7.81
CA ASP A 135 -0.54 -4.93 -8.72
C ASP A 135 0.88 -5.24 -8.22
N THR A 136 1.12 -5.01 -6.93
CA THR A 136 2.42 -5.26 -6.32
C THR A 136 2.76 -6.75 -6.31
N TRP A 137 1.87 -7.59 -5.77
CA TRP A 137 2.14 -9.02 -5.66
C TRP A 137 2.21 -9.70 -7.02
N GLY A 138 1.38 -9.28 -7.98
CA GLY A 138 1.42 -9.83 -9.33
C GLY A 138 2.73 -9.52 -10.05
N THR A 139 3.24 -8.30 -9.88
CA THR A 139 4.56 -7.92 -10.42
C THR A 139 5.68 -8.69 -9.74
N GLU A 140 5.71 -8.72 -8.41
CA GLU A 140 6.81 -9.34 -7.66
C GLU A 140 6.84 -10.86 -7.83
N ILE A 141 5.70 -11.54 -7.74
CA ILE A 141 5.62 -12.99 -7.90
C ILE A 141 5.87 -13.40 -9.36
N GLY A 142 5.33 -12.63 -10.32
CA GLY A 142 5.54 -12.88 -11.75
C GLY A 142 7.02 -12.74 -12.15
N THR A 143 7.69 -11.70 -11.66
CA THR A 143 9.12 -11.46 -11.91
C THR A 143 10.02 -12.44 -11.15
N PHE A 144 9.61 -12.89 -9.96
CA PHE A 144 10.32 -13.91 -9.19
C PHE A 144 10.35 -15.27 -9.91
N ILE A 145 9.19 -15.75 -10.38
CA ILE A 145 9.07 -17.08 -10.99
C ILE A 145 9.63 -17.13 -12.43
N LYS A 146 9.66 -15.99 -13.15
CA LYS A 146 10.19 -15.88 -14.53
C LYS A 146 9.56 -16.85 -15.54
N GLY A 147 8.26 -17.13 -15.39
CA GLY A 147 7.50 -17.99 -16.29
C GLY A 147 7.26 -17.41 -17.69
N LYS A 148 6.40 -18.06 -18.48
CA LYS A 148 5.94 -17.52 -19.76
C LYS A 148 5.18 -16.21 -19.53
N THR A 149 5.78 -15.09 -19.91
CA THR A 149 5.19 -13.75 -19.87
C THR A 149 4.84 -13.27 -21.27
N VAL A 150 3.64 -12.72 -21.43
CA VAL A 150 3.14 -12.16 -22.70
C VAL A 150 2.74 -10.70 -22.54
N ASN A 151 2.88 -9.90 -23.59
CA ASN A 151 2.37 -8.53 -23.59
C ASN A 151 0.84 -8.55 -23.69
N ILE A 152 0.15 -7.82 -22.83
CA ILE A 152 -1.32 -7.81 -22.76
C ILE A 152 -2.01 -7.27 -24.02
N LEU A 153 -1.33 -6.43 -24.81
CA LEU A 153 -1.91 -5.81 -26.00
C LEU A 153 -1.83 -6.69 -27.24
N ASN A 154 -0.79 -7.54 -27.37
CA ASN A 154 -0.54 -8.32 -28.59
C ASN A 154 -0.28 -9.82 -28.35
N PHE A 155 -0.30 -10.26 -27.09
CA PHE A 155 -0.08 -11.64 -26.65
C PHE A 155 1.25 -12.29 -27.08
N LYS A 156 2.23 -11.50 -27.54
CA LYS A 156 3.57 -11.98 -27.87
C LYS A 156 4.40 -12.15 -26.60
N LYS A 157 5.32 -13.13 -26.61
CA LYS A 157 6.23 -13.38 -25.50
C LYS A 157 7.14 -12.16 -25.28
N ILE A 158 7.26 -11.73 -24.03
CA ILE A 158 8.18 -10.65 -23.62
C ILE A 158 8.98 -11.09 -22.39
N THR A 159 10.05 -10.35 -22.11
CA THR A 159 10.84 -10.56 -20.89
C THR A 159 10.00 -10.24 -19.65
N PRO A 160 9.99 -11.10 -18.61
CA PRO A 160 9.35 -10.78 -17.34
C PRO A 160 9.88 -9.47 -16.75
N GLY A 161 9.00 -8.66 -16.15
CA GLY A 161 9.36 -7.37 -15.55
C GLY A 161 9.18 -6.16 -16.48
N ILE A 162 8.93 -6.38 -17.76
CA ILE A 162 8.55 -5.31 -18.69
C ILE A 162 7.08 -4.91 -18.47
N SER A 163 6.83 -3.59 -18.49
CA SER A 163 5.47 -3.03 -18.38
C SER A 163 4.51 -3.64 -19.42
N GLY A 164 3.29 -3.95 -18.99
CA GLY A 164 2.29 -4.65 -19.80
C GLY A 164 2.50 -6.17 -19.91
N GLY A 165 3.50 -6.72 -19.21
CA GLY A 165 3.74 -8.17 -19.13
C GLY A 165 2.78 -8.87 -18.17
N VAL A 166 2.10 -9.90 -18.67
CA VAL A 166 1.21 -10.76 -17.90
C VAL A 166 1.71 -12.20 -17.94
N SER A 167 1.72 -12.86 -16.78
CA SER A 167 2.12 -14.27 -16.62
C SER A 167 1.16 -14.97 -15.66
N ALA A 168 1.01 -16.29 -15.78
CA ALA A 168 0.15 -17.06 -14.88
C ALA A 168 0.55 -16.90 -13.41
N ALA A 169 1.86 -16.93 -13.13
CA ALA A 169 2.42 -16.67 -11.80
C ALA A 169 2.02 -15.30 -11.25
N GLY A 170 2.16 -14.25 -12.06
CA GLY A 170 1.77 -12.90 -11.67
C GLY A 170 0.25 -12.75 -11.48
N THR A 171 -0.56 -13.38 -12.33
CA THR A 171 -2.02 -13.37 -12.17
C THR A 171 -2.45 -14.03 -10.87
N ILE A 172 -1.90 -15.21 -10.53
CA ILE A 172 -2.18 -15.89 -9.27
C ILE A 172 -1.69 -15.05 -8.09
N GLY A 173 -0.49 -14.47 -8.19
CA GLY A 173 0.05 -13.57 -7.17
C GLY A 173 -0.85 -12.37 -6.90
N GLY A 174 -1.38 -11.75 -7.96
CA GLY A 174 -2.32 -10.64 -7.87
C GLY A 174 -3.65 -11.04 -7.23
N ILE A 175 -4.20 -12.20 -7.58
CA ILE A 175 -5.42 -12.75 -6.95
C ILE A 175 -5.20 -12.96 -5.45
N CYS A 176 -4.08 -13.59 -5.06
CA CYS A 176 -3.72 -13.78 -3.65
C CYS A 176 -3.56 -12.45 -2.91
N GLY A 177 -2.92 -11.47 -3.54
CA GLY A 177 -2.74 -10.13 -2.98
C GLY A 177 -4.06 -9.41 -2.72
N ALA A 178 -4.97 -9.40 -3.70
CA ALA A 178 -6.31 -8.84 -3.54
C ALA A 178 -7.10 -9.56 -2.42
N PHE A 179 -7.09 -10.89 -2.43
CA PHE A 179 -7.82 -11.71 -1.47
C PHE A 179 -7.34 -11.50 -0.03
N THR A 180 -6.03 -11.30 0.17
CA THR A 180 -5.43 -11.00 1.48
C THR A 180 -5.95 -9.70 2.09
N ILE A 181 -6.38 -8.73 1.27
CA ILE A 181 -6.93 -7.46 1.74
C ILE A 181 -8.45 -7.48 1.83
N ALA A 182 -9.11 -8.26 0.96
CA ALA A 182 -10.55 -8.30 0.85
C ALA A 182 -11.25 -9.11 1.96
N ILE A 183 -10.51 -9.92 2.73
CA ILE A 183 -11.01 -10.77 3.82
C ILE A 183 -10.39 -10.31 5.14
#